data_AF-A0AA93BKY8-F1
#
_entry.id   AF-A0AA93BKY8-F1
#
_cell.length_a   1.000
_cell.length_b   1.000
_cell.length_c   1.000
_cell.angle_alpha   90.00
_cell.angle_beta   90.00
_cell.angle_gamma   90.00
#
_symmetry.space_group_name_H-M   'P 1'
#
loop_
_entity.id
_entity.type
_entity.pdbx_description
1 polymer ?
#
loop_
_entity_poly.entity_id
_entity_poly.type
_entity_poly.pdbx_seq_one_letter_code
_entity_poly.pdbx_strand_id
1 'polypeptide(L)'
;MAYIKNIIKIEMTEAENLKSVVFPMDQRCIVPSAANFRSIQCKVPSSCEISDKVESKVRIFTSKLTFKSCEQIDPNYRPLAFRITTADGIRYLMGCDRRPYPVLTRTENLPSSHTESSLITYTATWTDVIRPLQIIE
;
A
#
# COMPACT_ATOMS: atom_id res chain seq x y z
N MET A 1 -9.90 -8.80 -12.14
CA MET A 1 -9.75 -8.14 -10.81
C MET A 1 -9.10 -9.10 -9.85
N ALA A 2 -8.00 -8.69 -9.22
CA ALA A 2 -7.34 -9.45 -8.16
C ALA A 2 -7.53 -8.71 -6.83
N TYR A 3 -7.58 -9.44 -5.72
CA TYR A 3 -7.81 -8.87 -4.39
C TYR A 3 -6.80 -9.44 -3.40
N ILE A 4 -6.19 -8.56 -2.62
CA ILE A 4 -5.46 -8.94 -1.41
C ILE A 4 -6.42 -8.71 -0.25
N LYS A 5 -6.94 -9.81 0.30
CA LYS A 5 -7.89 -9.81 1.43
C LYS A 5 -7.16 -10.12 2.73
N ASN A 6 -7.87 -9.92 3.85
CA ASN A 6 -7.40 -10.26 5.18
C ASN A 6 -6.05 -9.59 5.53
N ILE A 7 -5.90 -8.31 5.18
CA ILE A 7 -4.71 -7.55 5.54
C ILE A 7 -4.75 -7.27 7.03
N ILE A 8 -3.78 -7.80 7.76
CA ILE A 8 -3.66 -7.69 9.22
C ILE A 8 -2.65 -6.64 9.66
N LYS A 9 -1.73 -6.26 8.77
CA LYS A 9 -0.71 -5.27 9.07
C LYS A 9 -0.40 -4.43 7.84
N ILE A 10 -0.33 -3.12 8.04
CA ILE A 10 0.10 -2.17 7.03
C ILE A 10 1.24 -1.37 7.64
N GLU A 11 2.33 -1.28 6.89
CA GLU A 11 3.52 -0.54 7.27
C GLU A 11 3.88 0.41 6.14
N MET A 12 4.43 1.57 6.48
CA MET A 12 4.84 2.59 5.52
C MET A 12 6.33 2.88 5.62
N THR A 13 6.92 3.21 4.49
CA THR A 13 8.30 3.70 4.37
C THR A 13 8.36 4.81 3.35
N GLU A 14 9.38 5.66 3.44
CA GLU A 14 9.75 6.54 2.35
C GLU A 14 10.27 5.72 1.16
N ALA A 15 9.92 6.15 -0.06
CA ALA A 15 10.38 5.51 -1.29
C ALA A 15 11.92 5.50 -1.40
N GLU A 16 12.59 6.49 -0.83
CA GLU A 16 14.06 6.58 -0.80
C GLU A 16 14.72 5.38 -0.09
N ASN A 17 14.06 4.81 0.92
CA ASN A 17 14.56 3.63 1.62
C ASN A 17 14.51 2.36 0.74
N LEU A 18 13.88 2.42 -0.44
CA LEU A 18 13.72 1.29 -1.36
C LEU A 18 14.76 1.28 -2.51
N LYS A 19 15.75 2.17 -2.51
CA LYS A 19 16.79 2.25 -3.57
C LYS A 19 17.58 0.94 -3.78
N SER A 20 17.67 0.10 -2.76
CA SER A 20 18.38 -1.19 -2.80
C SER A 20 17.44 -2.39 -2.87
N VAL A 21 16.17 -2.19 -3.25
CA VAL A 21 15.26 -3.30 -3.53
C VAL A 21 15.72 -4.05 -4.78
N VAL A 22 15.82 -5.37 -4.66
CA VAL A 22 16.17 -6.25 -5.77
C VAL A 22 14.90 -6.84 -6.37
N PHE A 23 14.85 -6.91 -7.70
CA PHE A 23 13.73 -7.46 -8.46
C PHE A 23 14.21 -8.74 -9.18
N PRO A 24 14.26 -9.89 -8.49
CA PRO A 24 14.89 -11.10 -9.02
C PRO A 24 14.11 -11.74 -10.16
N MET A 25 12.76 -11.70 -10.12
CA MET A 25 11.88 -12.23 -11.18
C MET A 25 10.42 -11.82 -10.95
N ASP A 26 9.59 -11.96 -11.99
CA ASP A 26 8.16 -11.63 -12.07
C ASP A 26 7.42 -11.44 -10.74
N GLN A 27 6.95 -10.20 -10.54
CA GLN A 27 6.06 -9.79 -9.44
C GLN A 27 6.59 -10.08 -8.03
N ARG A 28 7.91 -10.23 -7.86
CA ARG A 28 8.55 -10.41 -6.56
C ARG A 28 9.63 -9.36 -6.32
N CYS A 29 9.90 -9.09 -5.05
CA CYS A 29 11.01 -8.23 -4.64
C CYS A 29 11.69 -8.75 -3.38
N ILE A 30 12.97 -8.40 -3.24
CA ILE A 30 13.72 -8.57 -1.99
C ILE A 30 13.93 -7.17 -1.45
N VAL A 31 13.38 -6.94 -0.26
CA VAL A 31 13.48 -5.65 0.42
C VAL A 31 14.71 -5.67 1.32
N PRO A 32 15.61 -4.67 1.23
CA PRO A 32 16.83 -4.65 2.04
C PRO A 32 16.49 -4.56 3.53
N SER A 33 17.28 -5.23 4.38
CA SER A 33 17.11 -5.20 5.84
C SER A 33 17.23 -3.79 6.45
N ALA A 34 17.93 -2.89 5.75
CA ALA A 34 18.07 -1.49 6.12
C ALA A 34 16.80 -0.65 5.86
N ALA A 35 15.84 -1.14 5.07
CA ALA A 35 14.60 -0.41 4.82
C ALA A 35 13.74 -0.37 6.09
N ASN A 36 13.54 0.84 6.62
CA ASN A 36 12.77 1.06 7.83
C ASN A 36 11.27 1.19 7.50
N PHE A 37 10.48 0.22 7.94
CA PHE A 37 9.02 0.24 7.83
C PHE A 37 8.40 0.59 9.17
N ARG A 38 7.66 1.71 9.20
CA ARG A 38 6.83 2.11 10.34
C ARG A 38 5.48 1.43 10.24
N SER A 39 5.09 0.69 11.27
CA SER A 39 3.74 0.13 11.37
C SER A 39 2.69 1.22 11.58
N ILE A 40 1.58 1.12 10.85
CA ILE A 40 0.40 1.96 11.03
C ILE A 40 -0.60 1.19 11.90
N GLN A 41 -1.11 1.82 12.95
CA GLN A 41 -2.23 1.33 13.73
C GLN A 41 -3.51 1.50 12.92
N CYS A 42 -3.89 0.45 12.19
CA CYS A 42 -5.11 0.41 11.40
C CYS A 42 -6.11 -0.61 11.94
N LYS A 43 -7.40 -0.36 11.72
CA LYS A 43 -8.47 -1.33 11.93
C LYS A 43 -8.29 -2.50 10.96
N VAL A 44 -8.28 -3.71 11.50
CA VAL A 44 -8.17 -4.98 10.78
C VAL A 44 -9.57 -5.59 10.63
N PRO A 45 -9.89 -6.27 9.51
CA PRO A 45 -9.08 -6.40 8.30
C PRO A 45 -9.16 -5.17 7.40
N SER A 46 -8.04 -4.87 6.74
CA SER A 46 -7.97 -3.93 5.62
C SER A 46 -8.01 -4.67 4.27
N SER A 47 -8.17 -3.95 3.17
CA SER A 47 -8.30 -4.55 1.82
C SER A 47 -7.49 -3.81 0.77
N CYS A 48 -6.92 -4.54 -0.18
CA CYS A 48 -6.33 -3.97 -1.38
C CYS A 48 -6.99 -4.54 -2.64
N GLU A 49 -7.52 -3.66 -3.48
CA GLU A 49 -8.14 -3.98 -4.76
C GLU A 49 -7.13 -3.75 -5.88
N ILE A 50 -6.99 -4.69 -6.81
CA ILE A 50 -6.11 -4.56 -7.97
C ILE A 50 -6.96 -4.69 -9.22
N SER A 51 -7.08 -3.60 -9.96
CA SER A 51 -7.68 -3.56 -11.30
C SER A 51 -6.59 -3.45 -12.35
N ASP A 52 -6.89 -3.88 -13.57
CA ASP A 52 -5.99 -3.77 -14.70
C ASP A 52 -6.74 -3.26 -15.93
N LYS A 53 -6.07 -2.44 -16.72
CA LYS A 53 -6.58 -1.88 -17.97
C LYS A 53 -5.48 -1.97 -19.02
N VAL A 54 -5.86 -2.29 -20.26
CA VAL A 54 -4.93 -2.21 -21.40
C VAL A 54 -5.10 -0.84 -22.04
N GLU A 55 -4.03 -0.07 -22.07
CA GLU A 55 -3.99 1.27 -22.66
C GLU A 55 -2.73 1.37 -23.53
N SER A 56 -2.88 1.82 -24.78
CA SER A 56 -1.76 1.94 -25.73
C SER A 56 -0.92 0.65 -25.88
N LYS A 57 -1.57 -0.52 -25.89
CA LYS A 57 -0.94 -1.87 -25.91
C LYS A 57 -0.09 -2.23 -24.68
N VAL A 58 -0.14 -1.43 -23.62
CA VAL A 58 0.51 -1.69 -22.33
C VAL A 58 -0.55 -2.03 -21.29
N ARG A 59 -0.28 -3.03 -20.45
CA ARG A 59 -1.17 -3.38 -19.34
C ARG A 59 -0.79 -2.56 -18.11
N ILE A 60 -1.70 -1.71 -17.66
CA ILE A 60 -1.54 -0.84 -16.50
C ILE A 60 -2.36 -1.44 -15.35
N PHE A 61 -1.77 -1.51 -14.17
CA PHE A 61 -2.40 -1.98 -12.94
C PHE A 61 -2.67 -0.80 -12.02
N THR A 62 -3.87 -0.74 -11.48
CA THR A 62 -4.24 0.21 -10.43
C THR A 62 -4.51 -0.56 -9.16
N SER A 63 -3.70 -0.29 -8.13
CA SER A 63 -3.76 -0.92 -6.82
C SER A 63 -4.27 0.09 -5.81
N LYS A 64 -5.39 -0.24 -5.16
CA LYS A 64 -6.07 0.62 -4.20
C LYS A 64 -6.10 -0.05 -2.83
N LEU A 65 -5.23 0.38 -1.94
CA LEU A 65 -5.18 -0.05 -0.54
C LEU A 65 -6.06 0.88 0.30
N THR A 66 -7.08 0.33 0.93
CA THR A 66 -7.99 1.08 1.81
C THR A 66 -7.85 0.57 3.24
N PHE A 67 -7.61 1.48 4.17
CA PHE A 67 -7.51 1.19 5.60
C PHE A 67 -8.06 2.33 6.46
N LYS A 68 -8.44 2.01 7.69
CA LYS A 68 -8.94 3.00 8.66
C LYS A 68 -7.96 3.09 9.82
N SER A 69 -7.54 4.30 10.20
CA SER A 69 -6.58 4.52 11.28
C SER A 69 -7.02 5.69 12.17
N CYS A 70 -6.59 5.69 13.43
CA CYS A 70 -6.67 6.83 14.33
C CYS A 70 -5.44 7.74 14.22
N GLU A 71 -4.37 7.28 13.56
CA GLU A 71 -3.16 8.07 13.36
C GLU A 71 -3.39 9.13 12.29
N GLN A 72 -2.81 10.32 12.51
CA GLN A 72 -2.72 11.35 11.48
C GLN A 72 -1.45 11.12 10.65
N ILE A 73 -1.63 10.51 9.49
CA ILE A 73 -0.59 10.35 8.46
C ILE A 73 -0.67 11.56 7.52
N ASP A 74 0.43 12.29 7.39
CA ASP A 74 0.56 13.39 6.43
C ASP A 74 0.95 12.84 5.03
N PRO A 75 0.06 12.94 4.03
CA PRO A 75 0.34 12.46 2.68
C PRO A 75 1.30 13.34 1.87
N ASN A 76 1.58 14.57 2.32
CA ASN A 76 2.18 15.61 1.46
C ASN A 76 3.69 15.75 1.58
N TYR A 77 4.33 15.12 2.57
CA TYR A 77 5.71 15.47 2.88
C TYR A 77 6.74 14.74 1.99
N ARG A 78 6.51 13.47 1.63
CA ARG A 78 7.47 12.65 0.86
C ARG A 78 6.78 11.53 0.06
N PRO A 79 7.42 11.01 -1.01
CA PRO A 79 6.94 9.81 -1.68
C PRO A 79 6.96 8.59 -0.74
N LEU A 80 5.82 7.92 -0.61
CA LEU A 80 5.65 6.80 0.31
C LEU A 80 5.49 5.48 -0.45
N ALA A 81 5.86 4.39 0.21
CA ALA A 81 5.56 3.02 -0.19
C ALA A 81 5.00 2.24 1.00
N PHE A 82 4.23 1.20 0.70
CA PHE A 82 3.50 0.43 1.70
C PHE A 82 3.89 -1.05 1.67
N ARG A 83 4.16 -1.62 2.84
CA ARG A 83 4.28 -3.06 3.05
C ARG A 83 2.97 -3.59 3.66
N ILE A 84 2.37 -4.55 2.99
CA ILE A 84 1.08 -5.13 3.31
C ILE A 84 1.32 -6.56 3.76
N THR A 85 0.88 -6.94 4.96
CA THR A 85 0.95 -8.33 5.44
C THR A 85 -0.46 -8.91 5.55
N THR A 86 -0.69 -10.04 4.89
CA THR A 86 -1.94 -10.79 4.97
C THR A 86 -1.95 -11.74 6.18
N ALA A 87 -3.13 -12.20 6.58
CA ALA A 87 -3.31 -13.19 7.64
C ALA A 87 -2.55 -14.50 7.38
N ASP A 88 -2.33 -14.84 6.10
CA ASP A 88 -1.57 -16.02 5.67
C ASP A 88 -0.04 -15.83 5.79
N GLY A 89 0.42 -14.69 6.31
CA GLY A 89 1.84 -14.36 6.49
C GLY A 89 2.53 -13.84 5.22
N ILE A 90 1.80 -13.74 4.10
CA ILE A 90 2.36 -13.23 2.85
C ILE A 90 2.51 -11.71 2.93
N ARG A 91 3.67 -11.21 2.49
CA ARG A 91 3.99 -9.79 2.47
C ARG A 91 4.03 -9.28 1.04
N TYR A 92 3.42 -8.12 0.80
CA TYR A 92 3.42 -7.42 -0.48
C TYR A 92 3.99 -6.02 -0.33
N LEU A 93 4.70 -5.55 -1.34
CA LEU A 93 5.20 -4.19 -1.48
C LEU A 93 4.39 -3.43 -2.52
N MET A 94 3.79 -2.32 -2.12
CA MET A 94 3.11 -1.37 -3.00
C MET A 94 3.95 -0.10 -3.10
N GLY A 95 4.42 0.23 -4.31
CA GLY A 95 5.36 1.31 -4.57
C GLY A 95 6.82 0.85 -4.69
N CYS A 96 7.66 1.74 -5.20
CA CYS A 96 9.09 1.54 -5.38
C CYS A 96 9.84 2.88 -5.20
N ASP A 97 11.16 2.87 -5.37
CA ASP A 97 12.03 4.06 -5.34
C ASP A 97 11.90 4.95 -6.58
N ARG A 98 11.06 4.56 -7.56
CA ARG A 98 10.85 5.26 -8.83
C ARG A 98 9.40 5.67 -8.98
N ARG A 99 9.19 6.71 -9.78
CA ARG A 99 7.83 7.09 -10.21
C ARG A 99 7.25 5.97 -11.09
N PRO A 100 5.93 5.73 -11.02
CA PRO A 100 4.93 6.43 -10.23
C PRO A 100 4.91 6.01 -8.75
N TYR A 101 4.67 6.95 -7.84
CA TYR A 101 4.56 6.68 -6.41
C TYR A 101 3.10 6.48 -5.97
N PRO A 102 2.83 5.62 -4.98
CA PRO A 102 1.53 5.56 -4.31
C PRO A 102 1.09 6.94 -3.79
N VAL A 103 -0.13 7.32 -4.12
CA VAL A 103 -0.77 8.56 -3.65
C VAL A 103 -1.71 8.22 -2.51
N LEU A 104 -1.45 8.77 -1.32
CA LEU A 104 -2.28 8.59 -0.14
C LEU A 104 -3.33 9.71 -0.08
N THR A 105 -4.60 9.36 -0.08
CA THR A 105 -5.70 10.29 0.19
C THR A 105 -6.30 10.00 1.55
N ARG A 106 -6.74 11.08 2.21
CA ARG A 106 -7.33 11.05 3.54
C ARG A 106 -8.78 11.51 3.44
N THR A 107 -9.69 10.76 4.06
CA THR A 107 -11.08 11.15 4.26
C THR A 107 -11.38 11.13 5.75
N GLU A 108 -11.63 12.30 6.30
CA GLU A 108 -12.11 12.44 7.67
C GLU A 108 -13.61 12.12 7.70
N ASN A 109 -13.99 11.22 8.60
CA ASN A 109 -15.39 10.95 8.88
C ASN A 109 -15.79 11.79 10.08
N LEU A 110 -16.76 12.69 9.89
CA LEU A 110 -17.42 13.43 10.97
C LEU A 110 -18.71 12.69 11.31
N PRO A 111 -18.70 11.78 12.29
CA PRO A 111 -19.88 10.98 12.60
C PRO A 111 -21.02 11.86 13.08
N SER A 112 -22.22 11.60 12.54
CA SER A 112 -23.47 12.25 12.95
C SER A 112 -24.23 11.43 14.01
N SER A 113 -23.75 10.22 14.30
CA SER A 113 -24.33 9.29 15.28
C SER A 113 -23.23 8.56 16.07
N HIS A 114 -23.53 8.18 17.32
CA HIS A 114 -22.61 7.48 18.22
C HIS A 114 -22.19 6.08 17.74
N THR A 115 -22.87 5.51 16.74
CA THR A 115 -22.53 4.21 16.14
C THR A 115 -21.53 4.34 14.98
N GLU A 116 -21.28 5.56 14.50
CA GLU A 116 -20.37 5.82 13.40
C GLU A 116 -18.92 5.98 13.89
N SER A 117 -17.98 5.43 13.11
CA SER A 117 -16.57 5.42 13.47
C SER A 117 -15.92 6.76 13.12
N SER A 118 -15.36 7.44 14.11
CA SER A 118 -14.50 8.63 13.92
C SER A 118 -13.11 8.33 13.33
N LEU A 119 -12.80 7.06 13.02
CA LEU A 119 -11.54 6.71 12.37
C LEU A 119 -11.43 7.35 10.98
N ILE A 120 -10.23 7.83 10.70
CA ILE A 120 -9.85 8.42 9.42
C ILE A 120 -9.72 7.29 8.40
N THR A 121 -10.35 7.45 7.24
CA THR A 121 -10.20 6.51 6.13
C THR A 121 -9.06 6.97 5.23
N TYR A 122 -8.08 6.10 5.06
CA TYR A 122 -6.93 6.29 4.19
C TYR A 122 -7.06 5.42 2.96
N THR A 123 -6.82 6.00 1.79
CA THR A 123 -6.82 5.29 0.51
C THR A 123 -5.50 5.57 -0.20
N ALA A 124 -4.62 4.56 -0.27
CA ALA A 124 -3.40 4.62 -1.06
C ALA A 124 -3.67 4.04 -2.46
N THR A 125 -3.46 4.84 -3.50
CA THR A 125 -3.65 4.43 -4.89
C THR A 125 -2.32 4.44 -5.61
N TRP A 126 -1.96 3.31 -6.22
CA TRP A 126 -0.74 3.17 -7.01
C TRP A 126 -1.07 2.61 -8.40
N THR A 127 -0.72 3.37 -9.43
CA THR A 127 -0.98 3.01 -10.83
C THR A 127 0.35 2.83 -11.53
N ASP A 128 0.66 1.61 -11.96
CA ASP A 128 1.93 1.28 -12.62
C ASP A 128 1.78 0.07 -13.56
N VAL A 129 2.80 -0.23 -14.36
CA VAL A 129 2.88 -1.44 -15.19
C VAL A 129 3.14 -2.70 -14.36
N ILE A 130 3.43 -2.54 -13.07
CA ILE A 130 3.61 -3.62 -12.10
C ILE A 130 2.49 -3.62 -11.05
N ARG A 131 2.16 -4.83 -10.57
CA ARG A 131 1.27 -5.05 -9.42
C ARG A 131 2.07 -4.99 -8.11
N PRO A 132 1.40 -4.93 -6.94
CA PRO A 132 2.07 -5.07 -5.65
C PRO A 132 2.92 -6.35 -5.64
N LEU A 133 4.21 -6.19 -5.37
CA LEU A 133 5.20 -7.24 -5.51
C LEU A 133 5.21 -8.09 -4.25
N GLN A 134 5.24 -9.40 -4.38
CA GLN A 134 5.41 -10.26 -3.21
C GLN A 134 6.85 -10.14 -2.70
N ILE A 135 7.00 -9.84 -1.41
CA ILE A 135 8.31 -9.79 -0.76
C ILE A 135 8.76 -11.22 -0.48
N ILE A 136 9.95 -11.56 -0.95
CA ILE A 136 10.63 -12.82 -0.66
C ILE A 136 11.93 -12.53 0.10
N GLU A 137 12.28 -13.43 1.02
CA GLU A 137 13.50 -13.39 1.83
C GLU A 137 14.53 -14.39 1.31
#